data_AF-A0A4Z1I553-F1
#
_entry.id   AF-A0A4Z1I553-F1
#
_cell.length_a   1.000
_cell.length_b   1.000
_cell.length_c   1.000
_cell.angle_alpha   90.00
_cell.angle_beta   90.00
_cell.angle_gamma   90.00
#
_symmetry.space_group_name_H-M   'P 1'
#
loop_
_entity.id
_entity.type
_entity.pdbx_description
1 polymer ?
#
loop_
_entity_poly.entity_id
_entity_poly.type
_entity_poly.pdbx_seq_one_letter_code
_entity_poly.pdbx_strand_id
1 'polypeptide(L)'
;MFYRNGVLGFLADSHLTKESGNSTAGSNSTGNWGVLDQFLAIKWVHENIAAFGGDPDHITVMGQSFGFAATCHIVNSNLTADNGILFALLYINQTDAEVLGAEAFEALNVTTVEEARALTYETIIANTGAQDQQVKPVLDYYAIPEKYIETLATELETPFHISLEEIQMNTVYPTPSQPPPPIIRSMSPSLPTGNDSQASLSETALVRDQSTVSCWQWMNGYTNSSGGANGYTYFWNYHLTDVGTASHGSEIVYALGDLWAQTGVNYTAEDYYVSNVLSSYWANFVKTTDPNSGDSYNNGTLSATWEPNSSTKRETFKVGAEYGMIAVAASLAKIEAFLKWFADTPAI
;
A
#
# COMPACT_ATOMS: atom_id res chain seq x y z
N MET A 1 4.52 13.96 5.14
CA MET A 1 5.39 14.66 4.14
C MET A 1 4.56 14.97 2.91
N PHE A 2 4.89 16.02 2.16
CA PHE A 2 4.29 16.27 0.84
C PHE A 2 5.28 15.84 -0.24
N TYR A 3 4.76 15.34 -1.36
CA TYR A 3 5.51 14.96 -2.55
C TYR A 3 4.71 15.34 -3.79
N ARG A 4 5.38 15.49 -4.94
CA ARG A 4 4.70 15.76 -6.21
C ARG A 4 3.79 14.59 -6.60
N ASN A 5 2.57 14.90 -7.05
CA ASN A 5 1.56 13.91 -7.43
C ASN A 5 1.08 14.14 -8.87
N GLY A 6 0.28 13.20 -9.39
CA GLY A 6 -0.32 13.30 -10.71
C GLY A 6 0.73 13.49 -11.80
N VAL A 7 0.42 14.23 -12.85
CA VAL A 7 1.36 14.44 -13.97
C VAL A 7 2.64 15.18 -13.55
N LEU A 8 2.61 15.93 -12.44
CA LEU A 8 3.80 16.62 -11.92
C LEU A 8 4.74 15.69 -11.15
N GLY A 9 4.20 14.57 -10.64
CA GLY A 9 4.94 13.58 -9.87
C GLY A 9 5.36 12.36 -10.67
N PHE A 10 4.52 11.94 -11.63
CA PHE A 10 4.56 10.58 -12.18
C PHE A 10 4.55 10.49 -13.71
N LEU A 11 4.67 11.61 -14.44
CA LEU A 11 4.64 11.60 -15.90
C LEU A 11 5.96 11.09 -16.50
N ALA A 12 5.98 9.89 -17.08
CA ALA A 12 7.07 9.51 -17.98
C ALA A 12 6.71 9.88 -19.42
N ASP A 13 7.70 10.32 -20.19
CA ASP A 13 7.59 10.52 -21.64
C ASP A 13 8.96 10.29 -22.29
N SER A 14 8.95 9.91 -23.57
CA SER A 14 10.16 9.68 -24.35
C SER A 14 11.15 10.85 -24.37
N HIS A 15 10.68 12.10 -24.34
CA HIS A 15 11.55 13.28 -24.25
C HIS A 15 12.21 13.40 -22.86
N LEU A 16 11.47 13.09 -21.79
CA LEU A 16 11.97 13.06 -20.41
C LEU A 16 13.00 11.93 -20.24
N THR A 17 12.72 10.74 -20.78
CA THR A 17 13.67 9.61 -20.83
C THR A 17 14.94 9.95 -21.60
N LYS A 18 14.83 10.73 -22.68
CA LYS A 18 16.00 11.17 -23.45
C LYS A 18 16.83 12.22 -22.70
N GLU A 19 16.17 13.17 -22.02
CA GLU A 19 16.83 14.14 -21.14
C GLU A 19 17.56 13.45 -20.00
N SER A 20 16.97 12.38 -19.47
CA SER A 20 17.54 11.51 -18.44
C SER A 20 18.69 10.63 -18.98
N GLY A 21 19.07 10.72 -20.27
CA GLY A 21 20.24 10.03 -20.82
C GLY A 21 20.03 8.54 -21.09
N ASN A 22 18.78 8.11 -21.33
CA ASN A 22 18.29 6.74 -21.27
C ASN A 22 18.47 6.15 -19.88
N SER A 23 17.36 5.96 -19.16
CA SER A 23 17.31 5.21 -17.91
C SER A 23 18.04 3.87 -18.09
N THR A 24 19.28 3.82 -17.62
CA THR A 24 20.10 2.61 -17.56
C THR A 24 20.09 2.20 -16.11
N ALA A 25 20.08 0.89 -15.83
CA ALA A 25 20.05 0.38 -14.47
C ALA A 25 21.06 1.14 -13.58
N GLY A 26 20.55 1.91 -12.61
CA GLY A 26 21.39 2.70 -11.70
C GLY A 26 21.66 4.17 -12.05
N SER A 27 21.10 4.77 -13.12
CA SER A 27 21.16 6.23 -13.31
C SER A 27 19.96 6.82 -14.06
N ASN A 28 19.46 7.94 -13.52
CA ASN A 28 18.45 8.85 -14.07
C ASN A 28 17.02 8.26 -14.22
N SER A 29 16.04 8.96 -13.65
CA SER A 29 14.63 8.54 -13.60
C SER A 29 13.78 9.18 -14.70
N THR A 30 12.71 8.50 -15.12
CA THR A 30 11.62 9.04 -15.94
C THR A 30 10.29 8.75 -15.23
N GLY A 31 9.52 9.80 -14.89
CA GLY A 31 8.22 9.63 -14.24
C GLY A 31 8.20 9.18 -12.77
N ASN A 32 9.28 9.29 -12.00
CA ASN A 32 9.27 8.97 -10.55
C ASN A 32 9.65 10.16 -9.66
N TRP A 33 9.37 11.40 -10.05
CA TRP A 33 9.70 12.55 -9.21
C TRP A 33 8.99 12.53 -7.86
N GLY A 34 7.74 12.06 -7.81
CA GLY A 34 7.02 11.88 -6.55
C GLY A 34 7.68 10.86 -5.62
N VAL A 35 8.23 9.77 -6.17
CA VAL A 35 9.00 8.77 -5.41
C VAL A 35 10.32 9.37 -4.92
N LEU A 36 11.04 10.10 -5.78
CA LEU A 36 12.30 10.75 -5.43
C LEU A 36 12.11 11.83 -4.33
N ASP A 37 10.99 12.54 -4.34
CA ASP A 37 10.62 13.48 -3.27
C ASP A 37 10.45 12.76 -1.92
N GLN A 38 9.85 11.57 -1.92
CA GLN A 38 9.70 10.75 -0.72
C GLN A 38 11.07 10.27 -0.21
N PHE A 39 11.96 9.84 -1.11
CA PHE A 39 13.31 9.41 -0.74
C PHE A 39 14.11 10.56 -0.12
N LEU A 40 14.01 11.75 -0.72
CA LEU A 40 14.62 12.97 -0.19
C LEU A 40 14.06 13.32 1.20
N ALA A 41 12.75 13.17 1.41
CA ALA A 41 12.12 13.41 2.71
C ALA A 41 12.62 12.43 3.77
N ILE A 42 12.76 11.13 3.47
CA ILE A 42 13.31 10.15 4.40
C ILE A 42 14.77 10.45 4.73
N LYS A 43 15.58 10.78 3.71
CA LYS A 43 16.97 11.21 3.92
C LYS A 43 17.04 12.43 4.84
N TRP A 44 16.18 13.42 4.62
CA TRP A 44 16.10 14.59 5.50
C TRP A 44 15.73 14.20 6.93
N VAL A 45 14.76 13.31 7.13
CA VAL A 45 14.40 12.81 8.47
C VAL A 45 15.61 12.15 9.12
N HIS A 46 16.27 11.22 8.45
CA HIS A 46 17.47 10.56 8.97
C HIS A 46 18.57 11.57 9.36
N GLU A 47 18.85 12.57 8.52
CA GLU A 47 19.88 13.58 8.79
C GLU A 47 19.51 14.58 9.91
N ASN A 48 18.22 14.77 10.23
CA ASN A 48 17.76 15.88 11.07
C ASN A 48 16.95 15.47 12.31
N ILE A 49 16.39 14.26 12.38
CA ILE A 49 15.41 13.89 13.41
C ILE A 49 16.00 13.89 14.83
N ALA A 50 17.31 13.67 14.96
CA ALA A 50 18.02 13.78 16.23
C ALA A 50 17.87 15.16 16.89
N ALA A 51 17.76 16.23 16.10
CA ALA A 51 17.53 17.59 16.61
C ALA A 51 16.13 17.78 17.23
N PHE A 52 15.18 16.89 16.89
CA PHE A 52 13.81 16.85 17.41
C PHE A 52 13.64 15.80 18.51
N GLY A 53 14.72 15.13 18.92
CA GLY A 53 14.71 14.07 19.94
C GLY A 53 14.28 12.70 19.42
N GLY A 54 14.18 12.50 18.10
CA GLY A 54 14.00 11.18 17.53
C GLY A 54 15.33 10.45 17.31
N ASP A 55 15.24 9.16 17.05
CA ASP A 55 16.39 8.29 16.79
C ASP A 55 16.55 8.09 15.28
N PRO A 56 17.64 8.58 14.65
CA PRO A 56 17.86 8.40 13.21
C PRO A 56 18.11 6.95 12.82
N ASP A 57 18.57 6.10 13.75
CA ASP A 57 18.81 4.67 13.52
C ASP A 57 17.54 3.83 13.71
N HIS A 58 16.43 4.45 14.13
CA HIS A 58 15.17 3.79 14.44
C HIS A 58 13.98 4.53 13.81
N ILE A 59 13.92 4.50 12.48
CA ILE A 59 12.86 5.13 11.69
C ILE A 59 11.89 4.07 11.19
N THR A 60 10.58 4.27 11.44
CA THR A 60 9.53 3.45 10.84
C THR A 60 8.77 4.25 9.78
N VAL A 61 8.69 3.73 8.56
CA VAL A 61 7.89 4.31 7.47
C VAL A 61 6.57 3.53 7.38
N MET A 62 5.46 4.26 7.30
CA MET A 62 4.12 3.70 7.21
C MET A 62 3.28 4.51 6.23
N GLY A 63 2.34 3.86 5.56
CA GLY A 63 1.36 4.52 4.72
C GLY A 63 0.20 3.62 4.36
N GLN A 64 -0.91 4.25 3.97
CA GLN A 64 -2.16 3.58 3.60
C GLN A 64 -2.43 3.79 2.11
N SER A 65 -3.05 2.82 1.43
CA SER A 65 -3.34 2.89 -0.01
C SER A 65 -2.09 3.17 -0.86
N PHE A 66 -2.05 4.24 -1.64
CA PHE A 66 -0.85 4.66 -2.36
C PHE A 66 0.33 4.90 -1.40
N GLY A 67 0.08 5.37 -0.18
CA GLY A 67 1.11 5.53 0.85
C GLY A 67 1.75 4.20 1.28
N PHE A 68 1.01 3.09 1.19
CA PHE A 68 1.60 1.78 1.37
C PHE A 68 2.54 1.50 0.20
N ALA A 69 2.06 1.55 -1.05
CA ALA A 69 2.94 1.38 -2.22
C ALA A 69 4.17 2.32 -2.21
N ALA A 70 4.04 3.54 -1.70
CA ALA A 70 5.15 4.47 -1.47
C ALA A 70 6.15 3.97 -0.41
N THR A 71 5.65 3.57 0.78
CA THR A 71 6.46 2.88 1.82
C THR A 71 7.28 1.79 1.21
N CYS A 72 6.65 1.11 0.27
CA CYS A 72 7.14 -0.03 -0.40
C CYS A 72 8.02 0.23 -1.64
N HIS A 73 8.05 1.45 -2.17
CA HIS A 73 9.05 1.89 -3.14
C HIS A 73 10.36 2.28 -2.43
N ILE A 74 10.28 2.85 -1.20
CA ILE A 74 11.36 3.44 -0.37
C ILE A 74 12.50 2.48 0.04
N VAL A 75 12.57 1.30 -0.52
CA VAL A 75 12.91 0.11 0.26
C VAL A 75 13.29 -1.09 -0.58
N ASN A 76 12.71 -1.12 -1.76
CA ASN A 76 13.13 -1.87 -2.90
C ASN A 76 14.22 -1.09 -3.66
N SER A 77 14.41 0.20 -3.34
CA SER A 77 15.35 1.05 -4.07
C SER A 77 16.74 1.01 -3.47
N ASN A 78 17.76 0.84 -4.31
CA ASN A 78 19.15 1.01 -3.86
C ASN A 78 19.48 2.48 -3.53
N LEU A 79 18.62 3.43 -3.90
CA LEU A 79 18.77 4.85 -3.54
C LEU A 79 18.48 5.13 -2.08
N THR A 80 17.82 4.20 -1.43
CA THR A 80 17.56 4.22 -0.01
C THR A 80 18.43 3.21 0.73
N ALA A 81 19.39 2.52 0.08
CA ALA A 81 20.15 1.34 0.58
C ALA A 81 20.86 1.41 1.95
N ASP A 82 20.72 2.49 2.71
CA ASP A 82 20.95 2.50 4.16
C ASP A 82 19.66 2.25 4.97
N ASN A 83 18.50 2.05 4.32
CA ASN A 83 17.17 2.02 4.93
C ASN A 83 16.11 1.25 4.05
N GLY A 84 15.14 0.52 4.62
CA GLY A 84 14.42 -0.60 3.96
C GLY A 84 12.88 -0.76 4.12
N ILE A 85 12.32 -1.78 3.39
CA ILE A 85 10.95 -2.46 3.19
C ILE A 85 9.72 -2.09 2.25
N LEU A 86 9.32 -3.09 1.44
CA LEU A 86 8.63 -3.26 0.12
C LEU A 86 7.06 -3.49 0.09
N PHE A 87 6.41 -3.52 -1.12
CA PHE A 87 4.96 -3.68 -1.60
C PHE A 87 4.42 -2.81 -2.79
N ALA A 88 3.68 -3.42 -3.69
CA ALA A 88 4.26 -3.55 -4.99
C ALA A 88 3.33 -3.57 -6.19
N LEU A 89 2.22 -2.84 -6.19
CA LEU A 89 1.21 -3.01 -7.26
C LEU A 89 0.64 -1.69 -7.81
N LEU A 90 1.37 -0.58 -7.66
CA LEU A 90 0.98 0.72 -8.21
C LEU A 90 2.10 1.31 -9.08
N TYR A 91 2.75 0.49 -9.90
CA TYR A 91 3.69 0.97 -10.91
C TYR A 91 3.35 0.43 -12.29
N ILE A 92 3.80 1.14 -13.31
CA ILE A 92 3.60 0.83 -14.72
C ILE A 92 4.95 0.58 -15.39
N ASN A 93 4.99 -0.25 -16.43
CA ASN A 93 6.20 -0.40 -17.23
C ASN A 93 6.50 0.90 -17.97
N GLN A 94 7.78 1.22 -18.17
CA GLN A 94 8.19 2.47 -18.81
C GLN A 94 7.53 2.70 -20.18
N THR A 95 7.43 1.68 -21.03
CA THR A 95 6.81 1.80 -22.36
C THR A 95 5.35 2.27 -22.28
N ASP A 96 4.56 1.70 -21.38
CA ASP A 96 3.15 2.06 -21.23
C ASP A 96 3.01 3.44 -20.55
N ALA A 97 3.93 3.77 -19.65
CA ALA A 97 4.02 5.10 -19.03
C ALA A 97 4.31 6.19 -20.07
N GLU A 98 5.21 5.93 -21.03
CA GLU A 98 5.54 6.86 -22.11
C GLU A 98 4.36 7.06 -23.09
N VAL A 99 3.46 6.07 -23.25
CA VAL A 99 2.21 6.26 -24.01
C VAL A 99 1.31 7.29 -23.32
N LEU A 100 1.10 7.16 -22.00
CA LEU A 100 0.36 8.14 -21.21
C LEU A 100 1.04 9.52 -21.23
N GLY A 101 2.38 9.52 -21.24
CA GLY A 101 3.22 10.69 -21.44
C GLY A 101 2.91 11.47 -22.70
N ALA A 102 2.90 10.76 -23.83
CA ALA A 102 2.62 11.33 -25.13
C ALA A 102 1.20 11.93 -25.20
N GLU A 103 0.21 11.25 -24.62
CA GLU A 103 -1.16 11.77 -24.51
C GLU A 103 -1.24 13.06 -23.69
N ALA A 104 -0.45 13.17 -22.61
CA ALA A 104 -0.38 14.40 -21.82
C ALA A 104 0.28 15.55 -22.61
N PHE A 105 1.34 15.28 -23.36
CA PHE A 105 1.98 16.28 -24.23
C PHE A 105 1.03 16.77 -25.33
N GLU A 106 0.26 15.86 -25.94
CA GLU A 106 -0.79 16.21 -26.89
C GLU A 106 -1.86 17.10 -26.24
N ALA A 107 -2.34 16.73 -25.05
CA ALA A 107 -3.34 17.50 -24.31
C ALA A 107 -2.85 18.91 -23.92
N LEU A 108 -1.56 19.05 -23.62
CA LEU A 108 -0.90 20.32 -23.34
C LEU A 108 -0.58 21.13 -24.61
N ASN A 109 -0.74 20.54 -25.79
CA ASN A 109 -0.34 21.11 -27.07
C ASN A 109 1.12 21.56 -27.10
N VAL A 110 2.02 20.68 -26.63
CA VAL A 110 3.47 20.88 -26.59
C VAL A 110 4.20 19.74 -27.28
N THR A 111 5.42 20.01 -27.77
CA THR A 111 6.26 19.03 -28.47
C THR A 111 7.61 18.80 -27.79
N THR A 112 7.92 19.59 -26.76
CA THR A 112 9.19 19.53 -26.02
C THR A 112 8.98 19.66 -24.53
N VAL A 113 9.93 19.15 -23.75
CA VAL A 113 9.92 19.28 -22.28
C VAL A 113 10.08 20.75 -21.87
N GLU A 114 10.85 21.53 -22.63
CA GLU A 114 11.03 22.96 -22.39
C GLU A 114 9.71 23.74 -22.54
N GLU A 115 8.93 23.43 -23.57
CA GLU A 115 7.57 24.00 -23.75
C GLU A 115 6.67 23.59 -22.59
N ALA A 116 6.66 22.31 -22.20
CA ALA A 116 5.86 21.81 -21.09
C ALA A 116 6.21 22.51 -19.76
N ARG A 117 7.51 22.69 -19.47
CA ARG A 117 8.01 23.37 -18.25
C ARG A 117 7.75 24.87 -18.23
N ALA A 118 7.52 25.48 -19.39
CA ALA A 118 7.16 26.90 -19.49
C ALA A 118 5.68 27.16 -19.18
N LEU A 119 4.84 26.13 -19.14
CA LEU A 119 3.43 26.25 -18.80
C LEU A 119 3.22 26.54 -17.31
N THR A 120 2.12 27.21 -17.00
CA THR A 120 1.72 27.42 -15.60
C THR A 120 1.14 26.14 -15.01
N TYR A 121 1.18 26.04 -13.68
CA TYR A 121 0.53 24.95 -12.96
C TYR A 121 -0.95 24.83 -13.34
N GLU A 122 -1.66 25.95 -13.39
CA GLU A 122 -3.08 26.01 -13.74
C GLU A 122 -3.34 25.49 -15.16
N THR A 123 -2.47 25.83 -16.12
CA THR A 123 -2.55 25.32 -17.48
C THR A 123 -2.35 23.81 -17.52
N ILE A 124 -1.37 23.28 -16.78
CA ILE A 124 -1.09 21.84 -16.80
C ILE A 124 -2.30 21.07 -16.28
N ILE A 125 -2.76 21.38 -15.07
CA ILE A 125 -3.86 20.66 -14.43
C ILE A 125 -5.18 20.80 -15.19
N ALA A 126 -5.45 21.96 -15.80
CA ALA A 126 -6.68 22.16 -16.57
C ALA A 126 -6.74 21.30 -17.84
N ASN A 127 -5.59 20.88 -18.40
CA ASN A 127 -5.53 20.17 -19.67
C ASN A 127 -5.18 18.68 -19.53
N THR A 128 -4.57 18.24 -18.42
CA THR A 128 -4.15 16.84 -18.23
C THR A 128 -5.05 16.04 -17.27
N GLY A 129 -6.26 16.51 -16.95
CA GLY A 129 -7.09 15.90 -15.90
C GLY A 129 -7.36 14.40 -16.06
N ALA A 130 -7.44 13.89 -17.30
CA ALA A 130 -7.59 12.46 -17.55
C ALA A 130 -6.30 11.67 -17.31
N GLN A 131 -5.15 12.22 -17.73
CA GLN A 131 -3.83 11.61 -17.54
C GLN A 131 -3.39 11.68 -16.07
N ASP A 132 -3.74 12.74 -15.37
CA ASP A 132 -3.41 12.97 -13.95
C ASP A 132 -3.92 11.84 -13.05
N GLN A 133 -5.05 11.22 -13.40
CA GLN A 133 -5.61 10.08 -12.68
C GLN A 133 -5.01 8.72 -13.10
N GLN A 134 -4.28 8.69 -14.22
CA GLN A 134 -3.76 7.45 -14.82
C GLN A 134 -2.27 7.25 -14.62
N VAL A 135 -1.50 8.34 -14.49
CA VAL A 135 -0.06 8.27 -14.23
C VAL A 135 0.21 7.57 -12.89
N LYS A 136 1.27 6.76 -12.89
CA LYS A 136 1.71 5.93 -11.77
C LYS A 136 3.23 5.96 -11.69
N PRO A 137 3.84 5.61 -10.55
CA PRO A 137 5.24 5.24 -10.49
C PRO A 137 5.67 4.33 -11.64
N VAL A 138 6.90 4.47 -12.12
CA VAL A 138 7.40 3.80 -13.32
C VAL A 138 8.48 2.80 -12.94
N LEU A 139 8.43 1.58 -13.49
CA LEU A 139 9.59 0.68 -13.45
C LEU A 139 10.69 1.26 -14.33
N ASP A 140 11.55 2.10 -13.75
CA ASP A 140 12.58 2.88 -14.44
C ASP A 140 13.99 2.32 -14.25
N TYR A 141 14.12 1.19 -13.54
CA TYR A 141 15.39 0.53 -13.23
C TYR A 141 16.37 1.39 -12.42
N TYR A 142 15.87 2.45 -11.77
CA TYR A 142 16.64 3.37 -10.92
C TYR A 142 15.94 3.66 -9.60
N ALA A 143 14.87 4.45 -9.61
CA ALA A 143 14.07 4.70 -8.41
C ALA A 143 13.29 3.43 -8.03
N ILE A 144 12.76 2.72 -9.03
CA ILE A 144 12.15 1.40 -8.90
C ILE A 144 13.01 0.44 -9.73
N PRO A 145 13.98 -0.26 -9.12
CA PRO A 145 15.05 -0.94 -9.85
C PRO A 145 14.63 -2.24 -10.53
N GLU A 146 13.63 -2.93 -9.99
CA GLU A 146 13.17 -4.23 -10.47
C GLU A 146 11.72 -4.47 -10.05
N LYS A 147 11.10 -5.54 -10.59
CA LYS A 147 9.78 -5.92 -10.12
C LYS A 147 9.92 -6.44 -8.71
N TYR A 148 8.99 -6.07 -7.87
CA TYR A 148 8.97 -6.48 -6.48
C TYR A 148 9.01 -7.99 -6.22
N ILE A 149 8.40 -8.81 -7.09
CA ILE A 149 8.49 -10.26 -6.96
C ILE A 149 9.92 -10.77 -7.22
N GLU A 150 10.70 -10.04 -8.02
CA GLU A 150 12.11 -10.31 -8.29
C GLU A 150 12.95 -9.90 -7.07
N THR A 151 12.68 -8.75 -6.46
CA THR A 151 13.33 -8.34 -5.20
C THR A 151 13.04 -9.29 -4.04
N LEU A 152 11.81 -9.76 -3.91
CA LEU A 152 11.45 -10.72 -2.85
C LEU A 152 12.10 -12.09 -3.05
N ALA A 153 12.63 -12.38 -4.25
CA ALA A 153 13.37 -13.59 -4.55
C ALA A 153 14.88 -13.46 -4.24
N THR A 154 15.36 -12.25 -3.94
CA THR A 154 16.72 -11.94 -3.53
C THR A 154 16.76 -11.54 -2.05
N GLU A 155 17.95 -11.55 -1.44
CA GLU A 155 18.12 -11.07 -0.07
C GLU A 155 18.08 -9.53 -0.09
N LEU A 156 17.19 -8.92 0.70
CA LEU A 156 17.13 -7.49 0.87
C LEU A 156 18.35 -7.05 1.69
N GLU A 157 19.13 -6.10 1.19
CA GLU A 157 20.34 -5.62 1.88
C GLU A 157 20.05 -4.80 3.16
N THR A 158 18.78 -4.57 3.55
CA THR A 158 18.40 -3.52 4.52
C THR A 158 17.74 -3.99 5.83
N PRO A 159 18.05 -3.35 6.98
CA PRO A 159 17.66 -3.78 8.33
C PRO A 159 16.42 -3.05 8.87
N PHE A 160 15.41 -2.83 8.04
CA PHE A 160 14.19 -2.17 8.51
C PHE A 160 13.20 -3.20 9.04
N HIS A 161 12.21 -2.73 9.81
CA HIS A 161 11.05 -3.50 10.23
C HIS A 161 9.78 -2.72 9.82
N ILE A 162 9.01 -3.27 8.88
CA ILE A 162 7.76 -2.73 8.33
C ILE A 162 6.89 -3.95 8.18
N SER A 163 5.73 -3.87 8.80
CA SER A 163 4.48 -3.88 8.07
C SER A 163 3.31 -3.79 9.02
N LEU A 164 2.44 -2.85 8.71
CA LEU A 164 1.06 -2.85 9.15
C LEU A 164 0.29 -2.66 7.85
N GLU A 165 -0.18 -3.74 7.27
CA GLU A 165 -0.98 -3.70 6.04
C GLU A 165 -2.46 -3.80 6.37
N GLU A 166 -3.25 -2.83 5.90
CA GLU A 166 -4.70 -2.89 5.86
C GLU A 166 -5.15 -3.74 4.67
N ILE A 167 -5.96 -4.74 4.96
CA ILE A 167 -6.74 -5.49 3.96
C ILE A 167 -7.98 -4.66 3.62
N GLN A 168 -8.06 -4.20 2.37
CA GLN A 168 -9.16 -3.38 1.86
C GLN A 168 -10.51 -4.10 1.98
N MET A 169 -11.48 -3.43 2.60
CA MET A 169 -12.89 -3.58 2.27
C MET A 169 -13.44 -2.22 1.86
N ASN A 170 -13.54 -1.96 0.56
CA ASN A 170 -14.82 -1.50 -0.01
C ASN A 170 -14.76 -1.48 -1.53
N THR A 171 -15.63 -2.26 -2.15
CA THR A 171 -16.70 -1.71 -2.98
C THR A 171 -17.82 -2.74 -2.94
N VAL A 172 -19.00 -2.33 -2.48
CA VAL A 172 -20.21 -2.85 -3.12
C VAL A 172 -19.98 -2.56 -4.60
N TYR A 173 -19.75 -3.60 -5.41
CA TYR A 173 -19.75 -3.41 -6.85
C TYR A 173 -21.07 -2.71 -7.16
N PRO A 174 -21.06 -1.50 -7.76
CA PRO A 174 -22.30 -0.92 -8.24
C PRO A 174 -22.84 -1.95 -9.24
N THR A 175 -23.98 -2.56 -8.90
CA THR A 175 -24.81 -3.46 -9.72
C THR A 175 -24.10 -4.14 -10.91
N PRO A 176 -24.06 -5.48 -10.96
CA PRO A 176 -23.15 -6.28 -11.79
C PRO A 176 -23.23 -5.90 -13.26
N SER A 177 -22.35 -5.00 -13.72
CA SER A 177 -22.18 -4.74 -15.15
C SER A 177 -21.09 -5.62 -15.76
N GLN A 178 -20.20 -6.20 -14.94
CA GLN A 178 -19.21 -7.18 -15.36
C GLN A 178 -19.11 -8.33 -14.33
N PRO A 179 -19.28 -9.59 -14.75
CA PRO A 179 -19.10 -10.72 -13.85
C PRO A 179 -17.62 -10.85 -13.45
N PRO A 180 -17.33 -11.34 -12.23
CA PRO A 180 -15.95 -11.62 -11.84
C PRO A 180 -15.31 -12.63 -12.80
N PRO A 181 -13.96 -12.61 -12.97
CA PRO A 181 -13.24 -13.54 -13.82
C PRO A 181 -13.68 -15.01 -13.60
N PRO A 182 -13.74 -15.85 -14.66
CA PRO A 182 -14.24 -17.24 -14.54
C PRO A 182 -13.59 -18.07 -13.44
N ILE A 183 -12.30 -17.82 -13.16
CA ILE A 183 -11.56 -18.48 -12.08
C ILE A 183 -12.10 -18.09 -10.70
N ILE A 184 -12.44 -16.83 -10.48
CA ILE A 184 -13.05 -16.33 -9.25
C ILE A 184 -14.46 -16.93 -9.05
N ARG A 185 -15.24 -17.07 -10.12
CA ARG A 185 -16.55 -17.75 -10.08
C ARG A 185 -16.42 -19.24 -9.71
N SER A 186 -15.31 -19.88 -10.07
CA SER A 186 -15.04 -21.28 -9.71
C SER A 186 -14.61 -21.48 -8.25
N MET A 187 -14.11 -20.42 -7.58
CA MET A 187 -13.72 -20.45 -6.16
C MET A 187 -14.90 -20.32 -5.18
N SER A 188 -16.08 -19.95 -5.68
CA SER A 188 -17.34 -19.92 -4.93
C SER A 188 -18.46 -20.61 -5.71
N PRO A 189 -18.47 -21.96 -5.81
CA PRO A 189 -19.51 -22.71 -6.52
C PRO A 189 -20.92 -22.52 -5.93
N SER A 190 -21.02 -21.92 -4.75
CA SER A 190 -22.26 -21.60 -4.04
C SER A 190 -22.67 -20.13 -4.12
N LEU A 191 -22.12 -19.30 -5.03
CA LEU A 191 -22.66 -17.95 -5.29
C LEU A 191 -24.17 -18.06 -5.57
N PRO A 192 -25.06 -17.64 -4.65
CA PRO A 192 -26.47 -17.93 -4.80
C PRO A 192 -27.00 -17.15 -5.99
N THR A 193 -27.46 -17.86 -7.02
CA THR A 193 -28.07 -17.26 -8.22
C THR A 193 -29.51 -16.78 -7.95
N GLY A 194 -29.81 -16.27 -6.75
CA GLY A 194 -31.20 -16.21 -6.28
C GLY A 194 -31.63 -15.09 -5.34
N ASN A 195 -30.74 -14.25 -4.80
CA ASN A 195 -31.11 -12.99 -4.16
C ASN A 195 -29.88 -12.06 -4.00
N ASP A 196 -30.09 -10.75 -4.14
CA ASP A 196 -29.03 -9.74 -4.19
C ASP A 196 -28.19 -9.65 -2.89
N SER A 197 -28.78 -10.01 -1.74
CA SER A 197 -28.10 -9.94 -0.44
C SER A 197 -27.05 -11.04 -0.25
N GLN A 198 -27.34 -12.28 -0.66
CA GLN A 198 -26.37 -13.38 -0.54
C GLN A 198 -25.24 -13.30 -1.60
N ALA A 199 -25.53 -12.70 -2.77
CA ALA A 199 -24.51 -12.36 -3.76
C ALA A 199 -23.52 -11.34 -3.19
N SER A 200 -24.01 -10.26 -2.57
CA SER A 200 -23.18 -9.22 -1.93
C SER A 200 -22.30 -9.76 -0.80
N LEU A 201 -22.80 -10.64 0.07
CA LEU A 201 -22.00 -11.27 1.13
C LEU A 201 -20.91 -12.20 0.58
N SER A 202 -21.21 -12.93 -0.50
CA SER A 202 -20.26 -13.82 -1.14
C SER A 202 -19.15 -13.06 -1.88
N GLU A 203 -19.48 -11.93 -2.50
CA GLU A 203 -18.53 -11.01 -3.12
C GLU A 203 -17.64 -10.33 -2.05
N THR A 204 -18.22 -9.88 -0.94
CA THR A 204 -17.46 -9.28 0.17
C THR A 204 -16.46 -10.26 0.77
N ALA A 205 -16.86 -11.52 1.00
CA ALA A 205 -15.96 -12.56 1.50
C ALA A 205 -14.86 -12.94 0.49
N LEU A 206 -15.13 -12.77 -0.80
CA LEU A 206 -14.15 -13.03 -1.85
C LEU A 206 -13.11 -11.90 -1.94
N VAL A 207 -13.53 -10.63 -1.90
CA VAL A 207 -12.64 -9.46 -1.89
C VAL A 207 -11.76 -9.46 -0.64
N ARG A 208 -12.35 -9.83 0.52
CA ARG A 208 -11.60 -10.09 1.75
C ARG A 208 -10.49 -11.11 1.50
N ASP A 209 -10.87 -12.31 1.03
CA ASP A 209 -9.93 -13.42 0.89
C ASP A 209 -8.85 -13.13 -0.15
N GLN A 210 -9.18 -12.41 -1.21
CA GLN A 210 -8.20 -11.94 -2.17
C GLN A 210 -7.17 -11.04 -1.49
N SER A 211 -7.64 -10.04 -0.75
CA SER A 211 -6.79 -9.06 -0.10
C SER A 211 -5.93 -9.71 0.98
N THR A 212 -6.52 -10.44 1.93
CA THR A 212 -5.81 -11.16 3.00
C THR A 212 -4.77 -12.16 2.46
N VAL A 213 -5.08 -12.91 1.40
CA VAL A 213 -4.14 -13.87 0.81
C VAL A 213 -3.01 -13.13 0.09
N SER A 214 -3.29 -12.02 -0.58
CA SER A 214 -2.27 -11.19 -1.22
C SER A 214 -1.30 -10.60 -0.21
N CYS A 215 -1.82 -9.95 0.84
CA CYS A 215 -1.05 -9.39 1.95
C CYS A 215 -0.15 -10.45 2.59
N TRP A 216 -0.75 -11.59 2.95
CA TRP A 216 -0.03 -12.71 3.56
C TRP A 216 1.05 -13.29 2.65
N GLN A 217 0.76 -13.51 1.36
CA GLN A 217 1.73 -14.04 0.39
C GLN A 217 2.93 -13.12 0.27
N TRP A 218 2.67 -11.83 0.10
CA TRP A 218 3.72 -10.85 -0.03
C TRP A 218 4.56 -10.76 1.25
N MET A 219 3.91 -10.77 2.41
CA MET A 219 4.61 -10.73 3.70
C MET A 219 5.53 -11.93 3.90
N ASN A 220 5.15 -13.11 3.39
CA ASN A 220 6.04 -14.27 3.40
C ASN A 220 7.28 -14.03 2.54
N GLY A 221 7.13 -13.43 1.35
CA GLY A 221 8.27 -13.05 0.53
C GLY A 221 9.18 -12.04 1.24
N TYR A 222 8.58 -11.04 1.90
CA TYR A 222 9.31 -10.03 2.64
C TYR A 222 10.08 -10.61 3.83
N THR A 223 9.44 -11.39 4.68
CA THR A 223 10.08 -12.04 5.85
C THR A 223 11.21 -13.00 5.43
N ASN A 224 11.07 -13.67 4.28
CA ASN A 224 12.13 -14.52 3.73
C ASN A 224 13.33 -13.72 3.19
N SER A 225 13.08 -12.57 2.55
CA SER A 225 14.12 -11.74 1.92
C SER A 225 14.83 -10.82 2.90
N SER A 226 14.18 -10.41 4.00
CA SER A 226 14.71 -9.49 5.02
C SER A 226 15.71 -10.10 6.01
N GLY A 227 16.26 -11.28 5.74
CA GLY A 227 17.18 -11.94 6.67
C GLY A 227 16.51 -12.45 7.97
N GLY A 228 15.18 -12.61 7.98
CA GLY A 228 14.42 -13.17 9.09
C GLY A 228 13.73 -12.16 10.01
N ALA A 229 13.51 -10.92 9.56
CA ALA A 229 12.65 -9.98 10.26
C ALA A 229 11.23 -10.52 10.41
N ASN A 230 10.57 -10.17 11.52
CA ASN A 230 9.15 -10.44 11.68
C ASN A 230 8.32 -9.46 10.84
N GLY A 231 7.40 -10.00 10.05
CA GLY A 231 6.38 -9.24 9.32
C GLY A 231 5.02 -9.42 9.97
N TYR A 232 4.12 -8.45 9.84
CA TYR A 232 2.81 -8.48 10.49
C TYR A 232 1.73 -8.00 9.51
N THR A 233 0.62 -8.74 9.42
CA THR A 233 -0.54 -8.34 8.61
C THR A 233 -1.77 -8.20 9.49
N TYR A 234 -2.68 -7.27 9.16
CA TYR A 234 -3.96 -7.17 9.87
C TYR A 234 -5.16 -6.91 8.97
N PHE A 235 -6.32 -7.37 9.45
CA PHE A 235 -7.62 -7.11 8.87
C PHE A 235 -8.40 -6.13 9.76
N TRP A 236 -8.60 -4.91 9.24
CA TRP A 236 -9.47 -3.92 9.87
C TRP A 236 -10.93 -4.26 9.62
N ASN A 237 -11.74 -4.33 10.69
CA ASN A 237 -13.14 -4.72 10.57
C ASN A 237 -14.11 -3.83 11.35
N TYR A 238 -13.67 -2.66 11.79
CA TYR A 238 -14.49 -1.76 12.60
C TYR A 238 -15.05 -0.60 11.79
N HIS A 239 -16.22 -0.14 12.18
CA HIS A 239 -16.92 0.94 11.53
C HIS A 239 -17.82 1.66 12.52
N LEU A 240 -18.14 2.92 12.21
CA LEU A 240 -19.18 3.65 12.92
C LEU A 240 -20.53 2.96 12.75
N THR A 241 -21.36 2.99 13.78
CA THR A 241 -22.67 2.32 13.81
C THR A 241 -23.54 2.64 12.60
N ASP A 242 -23.46 3.87 12.09
CA ASP A 242 -24.30 4.38 11.01
C ASP A 242 -23.78 4.04 9.59
N VAL A 243 -22.57 3.48 9.47
CA VAL A 243 -21.92 3.15 8.17
C VAL A 243 -22.14 1.69 7.79
N GLY A 244 -22.24 0.79 8.78
CA GLY A 244 -22.57 -0.64 8.58
C GLY A 244 -21.45 -1.54 8.01
N THR A 245 -20.32 -0.98 7.56
CA THR A 245 -19.11 -1.74 7.17
C THR A 245 -17.86 -0.87 7.30
N ALA A 246 -16.71 -1.50 7.53
CA ALA A 246 -15.42 -0.83 7.39
C ALA A 246 -15.25 -0.37 5.93
N SER A 247 -14.68 0.80 5.73
CA SER A 247 -14.34 1.34 4.40
C SER A 247 -12.85 1.54 4.26
N HIS A 248 -12.35 1.52 3.03
CA HIS A 248 -10.95 1.83 2.70
C HIS A 248 -10.46 3.12 3.39
N GLY A 249 -9.39 3.00 4.19
CA GLY A 249 -8.77 4.12 4.92
C GLY A 249 -9.52 4.58 6.17
N SER A 250 -10.59 3.88 6.58
CA SER A 250 -11.36 4.24 7.77
C SER A 250 -10.62 4.00 9.09
N GLU A 251 -9.59 3.17 9.07
CA GLU A 251 -8.73 2.86 10.21
C GLU A 251 -7.71 3.96 10.53
N ILE A 252 -7.37 4.81 9.54
CA ILE A 252 -6.33 5.85 9.67
C ILE A 252 -6.56 6.69 10.92
N VAL A 253 -7.79 7.17 11.12
CA VAL A 253 -8.16 8.04 12.25
C VAL A 253 -8.08 7.32 13.60
N TYR A 254 -8.29 6.00 13.60
CA TYR A 254 -8.16 5.17 14.79
C TYR A 254 -6.68 4.88 15.10
N ALA A 255 -5.88 4.54 14.08
CA ALA A 255 -4.46 4.24 14.21
C ALA A 255 -3.65 5.46 14.67
N LEU A 256 -3.97 6.65 14.12
CA LEU A 256 -3.32 7.92 14.48
C LEU A 256 -3.82 8.52 15.79
N GLY A 257 -4.88 7.98 16.39
CA GLY A 257 -5.45 8.51 17.62
C GLY A 257 -6.08 9.90 17.46
N ASP A 258 -6.59 10.21 16.27
CA ASP A 258 -7.03 11.57 15.91
C ASP A 258 -8.57 11.74 15.88
N LEU A 259 -9.32 10.79 16.44
CA LEU A 259 -10.79 10.83 16.50
C LEU A 259 -11.32 12.18 17.04
N TRP A 260 -10.63 12.77 18.01
CA TRP A 260 -10.98 14.06 18.61
C TRP A 260 -10.92 15.25 17.63
N ALA A 261 -10.20 15.10 16.51
CA ALA A 261 -10.02 16.14 15.50
C ALA A 261 -11.04 16.06 14.35
N GLN A 262 -11.83 14.97 14.25
CA GLN A 262 -12.77 14.80 13.15
C GLN A 262 -14.07 15.57 13.42
N THR A 263 -14.28 16.64 12.66
CA THR A 263 -15.48 17.47 12.78
C THR A 263 -16.72 16.78 12.25
N GLY A 264 -17.83 16.83 13.00
CA GLY A 264 -19.13 16.31 12.53
C GLY A 264 -19.37 14.82 12.75
N VAL A 265 -18.43 14.13 13.41
CA VAL A 265 -18.58 12.72 13.83
C VAL A 265 -18.73 12.66 15.35
N ASN A 266 -19.71 11.92 15.84
CA ASN A 266 -19.93 11.74 17.28
C ASN A 266 -19.37 10.39 17.74
N TYR A 267 -18.07 10.36 18.04
CA TYR A 267 -17.41 9.15 18.54
C TYR A 267 -17.88 8.78 19.96
N THR A 268 -18.18 7.50 20.12
CA THR A 268 -18.56 6.84 21.37
C THR A 268 -17.32 6.45 22.18
N ALA A 269 -17.54 6.02 23.43
CA ALA A 269 -16.46 5.46 24.25
C ALA A 269 -15.82 4.20 23.63
N GLU A 270 -16.59 3.41 22.87
CA GLU A 270 -16.07 2.25 22.15
C GLU A 270 -15.10 2.67 21.05
N ASP A 271 -15.42 3.73 20.29
CA ASP A 271 -14.53 4.21 19.22
C ASP A 271 -13.16 4.64 19.77
N TYR A 272 -13.16 5.36 20.91
CA TYR A 272 -11.91 5.73 21.61
C TYR A 272 -11.17 4.51 22.16
N TYR A 273 -11.88 3.48 22.62
CA TYR A 273 -11.27 2.22 23.04
C TYR A 273 -10.59 1.52 21.86
N VAL A 274 -11.28 1.34 20.74
CA VAL A 274 -10.73 0.73 19.52
C VAL A 274 -9.51 1.51 19.01
N SER A 275 -9.59 2.84 18.98
CA SER A 275 -8.47 3.70 18.60
C SER A 275 -7.27 3.51 19.52
N ASN A 276 -7.49 3.48 20.83
CA ASN A 276 -6.42 3.26 21.80
C ASN A 276 -5.76 1.89 21.64
N VAL A 277 -6.52 0.83 21.34
CA VAL A 277 -5.96 -0.51 21.08
C VAL A 277 -5.13 -0.52 19.80
N LEU A 278 -5.67 -0.06 18.66
CA LEU A 278 -4.97 -0.08 17.38
C LEU A 278 -3.71 0.80 17.42
N SER A 279 -3.83 2.03 17.92
CA SER A 279 -2.71 2.96 18.05
C SER A 279 -1.62 2.41 18.96
N SER A 280 -1.98 1.63 19.99
CA SER A 280 -1.00 0.99 20.87
C SER A 280 -0.20 -0.12 20.18
N TYR A 281 -0.84 -0.97 19.37
CA TYR A 281 -0.11 -1.95 18.55
C TYR A 281 0.87 -1.26 17.60
N TRP A 282 0.42 -0.19 16.93
CA TRP A 282 1.25 0.60 16.02
C TRP A 282 2.44 1.24 16.76
N ALA A 283 2.19 1.91 17.88
CA ALA A 283 3.22 2.57 18.68
C ALA A 283 4.22 1.57 19.28
N ASN A 284 3.77 0.39 19.71
CA ASN A 284 4.64 -0.69 20.15
C ASN A 284 5.54 -1.17 19.00
N PHE A 285 4.97 -1.42 17.83
CA PHE A 285 5.75 -1.79 16.65
C PHE A 285 6.78 -0.73 16.27
N VAL A 286 6.40 0.56 16.27
CA VAL A 286 7.33 1.66 16.03
C VAL A 286 8.47 1.65 17.05
N LYS A 287 8.21 1.36 18.32
CA LYS A 287 9.24 1.38 19.39
C LYS A 287 10.13 0.15 19.39
N THR A 288 9.58 -1.04 19.17
CA THR A 288 10.23 -2.31 19.51
C THR A 288 10.26 -3.30 18.36
N THR A 289 9.56 -2.99 17.27
CA THR A 289 9.41 -3.82 16.07
C THR A 289 8.63 -5.12 16.28
N ASP A 290 7.98 -5.21 17.43
CA ASP A 290 6.98 -6.20 17.77
C ASP A 290 5.73 -5.47 18.32
N PRO A 291 4.56 -5.58 17.67
CA PRO A 291 3.36 -4.86 18.07
C PRO A 291 2.87 -5.25 19.49
N ASN A 292 3.31 -6.40 20.00
CA ASN A 292 2.96 -6.89 21.33
C ASN A 292 3.92 -6.41 22.42
N SER A 293 5.12 -5.95 22.04
CA SER A 293 6.17 -5.57 22.97
C SER A 293 6.17 -4.05 23.14
N GLY A 294 5.81 -3.59 24.34
CA GLY A 294 5.85 -2.17 24.68
C GLY A 294 4.87 -1.81 25.78
N ASP A 295 4.80 -0.51 26.07
CA ASP A 295 4.00 0.09 27.14
C ASP A 295 2.99 1.12 26.62
N SER A 296 2.75 1.14 25.31
CA SER A 296 1.92 2.16 24.67
C SER A 296 0.43 2.03 25.02
N TYR A 297 0.00 0.83 25.42
CA TYR A 297 -1.38 0.60 25.86
C TYR A 297 -1.58 1.03 27.31
N ASN A 298 -2.34 2.12 27.49
CA ASN A 298 -2.54 2.76 28.79
C ASN A 298 -3.58 2.08 29.70
N ASN A 299 -4.23 1.00 29.24
CA ASN A 299 -5.32 0.32 29.96
C ASN A 299 -4.99 -1.15 30.28
N GLY A 300 -3.74 -1.40 30.66
CA GLY A 300 -3.26 -2.72 31.09
C GLY A 300 -2.55 -3.48 29.97
N THR A 301 -3.02 -4.70 29.67
CA THR A 301 -2.42 -5.58 28.66
C THR A 301 -3.33 -5.67 27.44
N LEU A 302 -2.74 -5.66 26.24
CA LEU A 302 -3.45 -5.91 25.00
C LEU A 302 -4.09 -7.31 25.05
N SER A 303 -5.37 -7.39 24.67
CA SER A 303 -6.20 -8.58 24.90
C SER A 303 -5.89 -9.76 23.98
N ALA A 304 -5.20 -9.51 22.87
CA ALA A 304 -4.83 -10.52 21.90
C ALA A 304 -3.37 -10.36 21.48
N THR A 305 -2.72 -11.48 21.16
CA THR A 305 -1.38 -11.46 20.58
C THR A 305 -1.50 -11.34 19.06
N TRP A 306 -0.83 -10.34 18.50
CA TRP A 306 -0.63 -10.19 17.07
C TRP A 306 0.61 -10.99 16.67
N GLU A 307 0.39 -12.23 16.25
CA GLU A 307 1.47 -13.14 15.87
C GLU A 307 2.17 -12.69 14.57
N PRO A 308 3.48 -12.92 14.44
CA PRO A 308 4.19 -12.65 13.20
C PRO A 308 3.66 -13.53 12.07
N ASN A 309 3.75 -12.99 10.86
CA ASN A 309 3.34 -13.62 9.63
C ASN A 309 4.06 -14.96 9.44
N SER A 310 3.32 -15.96 8.95
CA SER A 310 3.83 -17.31 8.84
C SER A 310 3.29 -18.01 7.61
N SER A 311 4.20 -18.58 6.82
CA SER A 311 3.88 -19.36 5.63
C SER A 311 3.13 -20.66 5.95
N THR A 312 3.25 -21.16 7.19
CA THR A 312 2.57 -22.40 7.63
C THR A 312 1.23 -22.13 8.29
N LYS A 313 1.11 -21.07 9.12
CA LYS A 313 -0.13 -20.74 9.84
C LYS A 313 -1.21 -20.16 8.93
N ARG A 314 -0.86 -19.37 7.89
CA ARG A 314 -1.84 -18.78 6.93
C ARG A 314 -2.90 -17.93 7.63
N GLU A 315 -2.45 -17.04 8.51
CA GLU A 315 -3.32 -16.20 9.33
C GLU A 315 -2.94 -14.72 9.20
N THR A 316 -3.90 -13.85 9.54
CA THR A 316 -3.74 -12.41 9.68
C THR A 316 -4.42 -11.95 10.97
N PHE A 317 -3.97 -10.85 11.56
CA PHE A 317 -4.55 -10.35 12.80
C PHE A 317 -5.80 -9.53 12.54
N LYS A 318 -6.96 -9.95 13.02
CA LYS A 318 -8.17 -9.13 12.98
C LYS A 318 -8.13 -8.11 14.12
N VAL A 319 -8.41 -6.85 13.82
CA VAL A 319 -8.42 -5.75 14.79
C VAL A 319 -9.56 -4.78 14.51
N GLY A 320 -10.22 -4.31 15.56
CA GLY A 320 -11.36 -3.43 15.46
C GLY A 320 -12.53 -3.91 16.31
N ALA A 321 -13.56 -4.48 15.68
CA ALA A 321 -14.71 -5.01 16.42
C ALA A 321 -14.39 -6.32 17.14
N GLU A 322 -13.37 -7.03 16.67
CA GLU A 322 -12.83 -8.25 17.28
C GLU A 322 -11.30 -8.20 17.23
N TYR A 323 -10.64 -8.95 18.12
CA TYR A 323 -9.19 -8.97 18.26
C TYR A 323 -8.69 -10.41 18.26
N GLY A 324 -7.85 -10.78 17.30
CA GLY A 324 -7.22 -12.10 17.25
C GLY A 324 -6.84 -12.59 15.87
N MET A 325 -6.04 -13.65 15.82
CA MET A 325 -5.63 -14.27 14.56
C MET A 325 -6.82 -14.94 13.87
N ILE A 326 -6.97 -14.69 12.57
CA ILE A 326 -7.97 -15.32 11.70
C ILE A 326 -7.28 -15.93 10.48
N ALA A 327 -7.87 -16.99 9.93
CA ALA A 327 -7.39 -17.55 8.66
C ALA A 327 -7.52 -16.53 7.53
N VAL A 328 -6.52 -16.47 6.64
CA VAL A 328 -6.55 -15.55 5.49
C VAL A 328 -7.65 -15.89 4.49
N ALA A 329 -8.07 -17.15 4.39
CA ALA A 329 -9.23 -17.53 3.60
C ALA A 329 -9.94 -18.75 4.20
N ALA A 330 -11.15 -19.03 3.73
CA ALA A 330 -11.98 -20.10 4.26
C ALA A 330 -11.40 -21.52 4.09
N SER A 331 -10.47 -21.74 3.15
CA SER A 331 -9.86 -23.05 2.92
C SER A 331 -8.52 -22.96 2.18
N LEU A 332 -7.70 -24.01 2.30
CA LEU A 332 -6.45 -24.13 1.55
C LEU A 332 -6.67 -24.10 0.03
N ALA A 333 -7.69 -24.78 -0.46
CA ALA A 333 -8.02 -24.78 -1.89
C ALA A 333 -8.30 -23.36 -2.42
N LYS A 334 -8.93 -22.50 -1.60
CA LYS A 334 -9.18 -21.10 -1.97
C LYS A 334 -7.89 -20.28 -2.00
N ILE A 335 -6.99 -20.50 -1.03
CA ILE A 335 -5.66 -19.87 -1.01
C ILE A 335 -4.88 -20.27 -2.28
N GLU A 336 -4.78 -21.56 -2.59
CA GLU A 336 -4.07 -22.06 -3.77
C GLU A 336 -4.65 -21.52 -5.08
N ALA A 337 -5.97 -21.36 -5.14
CA ALA A 337 -6.64 -20.79 -6.30
C ALA A 337 -6.31 -19.30 -6.49
N PHE A 338 -6.23 -18.50 -5.41
CA PHE A 338 -5.76 -17.12 -5.47
C PHE A 338 -4.29 -17.03 -5.87
N LEU A 339 -3.42 -17.84 -5.27
CA LEU A 339 -1.99 -17.87 -5.61
C LEU A 339 -1.77 -18.18 -7.10
N LYS A 340 -2.54 -19.14 -7.64
CA LYS A 340 -2.54 -19.43 -9.07
C LYS A 340 -3.01 -18.23 -9.90
N TRP A 341 -4.11 -17.60 -9.49
CA TRP A 341 -4.65 -16.44 -10.20
C TRP A 341 -3.68 -15.25 -10.21
N PHE A 342 -3.01 -14.96 -9.09
CA PHE A 342 -1.97 -13.93 -9.03
C PHE A 342 -0.80 -14.22 -9.96
N ALA A 343 -0.39 -15.49 -10.09
CA ALA A 343 0.68 -15.89 -11.01
C ALA A 343 0.29 -15.78 -12.49
N ASP A 344 -1.00 -16.02 -12.81
CA ASP A 344 -1.52 -16.03 -14.18
C ASP A 344 -1.98 -14.64 -14.67
N THR A 345 -2.15 -13.67 -13.77
CA THR A 345 -2.65 -12.33 -14.09
C THR A 345 -1.49 -11.36 -14.33
N PRO A 346 -1.40 -10.69 -15.49
CA PRO A 346 -0.41 -9.64 -15.71
C PRO A 346 -0.55 -8.54 -14.65
N ALA A 347 0.58 -7.96 -14.20
CA ALA A 347 0.54 -6.74 -13.39
C ALA A 347 -0.19 -5.63 -14.18
N ILE A 348 -1.13 -4.93 -13.54
CA ILE A 348 -2.07 -3.99 -14.17
C ILE A 348 -1.49 -2.57 -14.29
#